data_AF-A0A959B7K8-F1
#
_entry.id   AF-A0A959B7K8-F1
#
_cell.length_a   1.000
_cell.length_b   1.000
_cell.length_c   1.000
_cell.angle_alpha   90.00
_cell.angle_beta   90.00
_cell.angle_gamma   90.00
#
_symmetry.space_group_name_H-M   'P 1'
#
loop_
_entity.id
_entity.type
_entity.pdbx_description
1 polymer ?
#
loop_
_entity_poly.entity_id
_entity_poly.type
_entity_poly.pdbx_seq_one_letter_code
_entity_poly.pdbx_strand_id
1 'polypeptide(L)'
;MKRLILLATLATFSMPGSFAQTVRELPPSAYELYPTLQEMYGYAVGAYNNYLIVFGGSIRSDVPELYKGDFPNLDILLIDLARKRASAYTSSNLEGTLAEQASSTGMAYYQQGNTLYLLGGYGYSESEGQYITFPYLAVIELDSAIESLIAGRPFQSDCYQLCDDRLAVFGGLMDSNQDEFFLLNGKFAYKLQPFSDHAQYFEDTMEGQARTFRLKGKGQSLQLGEFQTWYDLEGFRDHYGPLLPEAIEKAVQQQIKELEQ
;
A
#
# COMPACT_ATOMS: atom_id res chain seq x y z
N MET A 1 -1.04 47.03 47.33
CA MET A 1 -1.67 46.22 46.29
C MET A 1 -0.58 45.47 45.52
N LYS A 2 -0.29 44.21 45.85
CA LYS A 2 0.70 43.38 45.16
C LYS A 2 0.02 42.73 43.95
N ARG A 3 0.46 43.05 42.73
CA ARG A 3 0.00 42.39 41.50
C ARG A 3 0.74 41.05 41.35
N LEU A 4 -0.01 39.96 41.41
CA LEU A 4 0.46 38.61 41.14
C LEU A 4 0.49 38.45 39.61
N ILE A 5 1.67 38.34 39.01
CA ILE A 5 1.83 38.00 37.59
C ILE A 5 1.80 36.48 37.51
N LEU A 6 0.72 35.93 36.97
CA LEU A 6 0.58 34.51 36.67
C LEU A 6 1.41 34.23 35.41
N LEU A 7 2.60 33.63 35.56
CA LEU A 7 3.34 33.06 34.44
C LEU A 7 2.57 31.83 33.94
N ALA A 8 1.90 31.96 32.80
CA ALA A 8 1.39 30.81 32.06
C ALA A 8 2.59 30.13 31.37
N THR A 9 3.08 29.05 31.95
CA THR A 9 3.99 28.12 31.25
C THR A 9 3.21 27.46 30.13
N LEU A 10 3.51 27.87 28.89
CA LEU A 10 3.04 27.20 27.69
C LEU A 10 3.75 25.85 27.62
N ALA A 11 3.08 24.77 28.00
CA ALA A 11 3.57 23.42 27.76
C ALA A 11 3.49 23.18 26.24
N THR A 12 4.64 23.18 25.56
CA THR A 12 4.73 22.70 24.19
C THR A 12 4.47 21.20 24.21
N PHE A 13 3.26 20.80 23.81
CA PHE A 13 2.95 19.42 23.53
C PHE A 13 3.71 19.04 22.26
N SER A 14 4.87 18.40 22.43
CA SER A 14 5.56 17.72 21.34
C SER A 14 4.67 16.56 20.89
N MET A 15 3.94 16.75 19.81
CA MET A 15 3.21 15.66 19.15
C MET A 15 4.21 14.59 18.71
N PRO A 16 3.99 13.30 19.05
CA PRO A 16 4.85 12.23 18.57
C PRO A 16 4.54 11.93 17.10
N GLY A 17 5.60 11.75 16.30
CA GLY A 17 5.58 10.99 15.06
C GLY A 17 5.56 11.80 13.77
N SER A 18 6.73 12.18 13.26
CA SER A 18 6.91 12.19 11.81
C SER A 18 6.95 10.72 11.38
N PHE A 19 5.95 10.28 10.61
CA PHE A 19 5.98 8.96 9.99
C PHE A 19 7.04 8.98 8.89
N ALA A 20 8.28 8.61 9.23
CA ALA A 20 9.35 8.48 8.27
C ALA A 20 9.43 7.07 7.65
N GLN A 21 8.60 6.14 8.13
CA GLN A 21 8.64 4.71 7.81
C GLN A 21 7.24 4.18 7.52
N THR A 22 7.19 3.04 6.82
CA THR A 22 5.95 2.37 6.45
C THR A 22 5.09 2.00 7.66
N VAL A 23 3.84 2.46 7.66
CA VAL A 23 2.84 2.07 8.66
C VAL A 23 2.26 0.72 8.29
N ARG A 24 2.55 -0.31 9.09
CA ARG A 24 2.02 -1.68 8.87
C ARG A 24 0.76 -1.98 9.68
N GLU A 25 0.55 -1.26 10.77
CA GLU A 25 -0.61 -1.37 11.65
C GLU A 25 -1.16 0.03 11.90
N LEU A 26 -2.47 0.19 11.70
CA LEU A 26 -3.13 1.47 11.94
C LEU A 26 -3.28 1.72 13.45
N PRO A 27 -3.15 2.97 13.92
CA PRO A 27 -3.40 3.29 15.32
C PRO A 27 -4.89 3.08 15.65
N PRO A 28 -5.26 2.75 16.91
CA PRO A 28 -6.66 2.57 17.32
C PRO A 28 -7.58 3.74 16.95
N SER A 29 -7.07 4.97 17.02
CA SER A 29 -7.80 6.18 16.65
C SER A 29 -8.21 6.22 15.18
N ALA A 30 -7.50 5.55 14.26
CA ALA A 30 -7.91 5.46 12.87
C ALA A 30 -9.21 4.65 12.73
N TYR A 31 -9.31 3.52 13.43
CA TYR A 31 -10.53 2.69 13.46
C TYR A 31 -11.70 3.40 14.15
N GLU A 32 -11.45 4.20 15.19
CA GLU A 32 -12.48 5.02 15.82
C GLU A 32 -13.05 6.08 14.85
N LEU A 33 -12.18 6.68 14.03
CA LEU A 33 -12.56 7.72 13.07
C LEU A 33 -13.21 7.16 11.80
N TYR A 34 -12.86 5.93 11.40
CA TYR A 34 -13.44 5.25 10.25
C TYR A 34 -13.64 3.75 10.53
N PRO A 35 -14.74 3.36 11.21
CA PRO A 35 -14.95 1.99 11.67
C PRO A 35 -14.93 0.90 10.59
N THR A 36 -15.29 1.23 9.35
CA THR A 36 -15.24 0.29 8.21
C THR A 36 -13.83 -0.29 7.98
N LEU A 37 -12.77 0.38 8.44
CA LEU A 37 -11.41 -0.17 8.40
C LEU A 37 -11.25 -1.50 9.16
N GLN A 38 -12.13 -1.79 10.13
CA GLN A 38 -12.11 -3.07 10.87
C GLN A 38 -12.51 -4.25 9.97
N GLU A 39 -13.36 -3.99 8.97
CA GLU A 39 -13.82 -4.98 8.00
C GLU A 39 -13.03 -4.95 6.68
N MET A 40 -12.04 -4.05 6.60
CA MET A 40 -11.18 -3.93 5.44
C MET A 40 -9.91 -4.75 5.59
N TYR A 41 -9.43 -5.30 4.47
CA TYR A 41 -8.13 -5.96 4.40
C TYR A 41 -7.47 -5.70 3.04
N GLY A 42 -6.15 -5.92 2.96
CA GLY A 42 -5.40 -5.75 1.71
C GLY A 42 -5.28 -4.29 1.23
N TYR A 43 -5.54 -3.31 2.09
CA TYR A 43 -5.32 -1.90 1.80
C TYR A 43 -3.85 -1.51 2.00
N ALA A 44 -3.43 -0.45 1.32
CA ALA A 44 -2.12 0.18 1.50
C ALA A 44 -2.25 1.51 2.27
N VAL A 45 -1.23 1.87 3.04
CA VAL A 45 -1.25 3.07 3.90
C VAL A 45 -0.01 3.92 3.69
N GLY A 46 -0.23 5.22 3.49
CA GLY A 46 0.78 6.26 3.64
C GLY A 46 0.47 7.13 4.87
N ALA A 47 1.51 7.67 5.48
CA ALA A 47 1.39 8.50 6.65
C ALA A 47 2.28 9.74 6.56
N TYR A 48 1.71 10.92 6.78
CA TYR A 48 2.45 12.18 6.70
C TYR A 48 1.92 13.17 7.72
N ASN A 49 2.80 13.63 8.62
CA ASN A 49 2.42 14.41 9.80
C ASN A 49 1.29 13.73 10.60
N ASN A 50 0.12 14.37 10.69
CA ASN A 50 -1.05 13.86 11.42
C ASN A 50 -2.06 13.15 10.51
N TYR A 51 -1.69 12.88 9.26
CA TYR A 51 -2.55 12.27 8.27
C TYR A 51 -2.18 10.82 8.00
N LEU A 52 -3.20 9.99 7.86
CA LEU A 52 -3.10 8.70 7.20
C LEU A 52 -3.90 8.78 5.90
N ILE A 53 -3.32 8.28 4.82
CA ILE A 53 -3.98 8.10 3.52
C ILE A 53 -4.04 6.61 3.22
N VAL A 54 -5.23 6.10 2.93
CA VAL A 54 -5.47 4.67 2.69
C VAL A 54 -5.95 4.46 1.26
N PHE A 55 -5.32 3.50 0.57
CA PHE A 55 -5.60 3.14 -0.80
C PHE A 55 -6.09 1.69 -0.89
N GLY A 56 -7.08 1.47 -1.75
CA GLY A 56 -7.55 0.15 -2.13
C GLY A 56 -8.04 -0.69 -0.95
N GLY A 57 -7.87 -2.00 -1.10
CA GLY A 57 -8.35 -3.01 -0.17
C GLY A 57 -9.75 -3.53 -0.50
N SER A 58 -10.13 -4.57 0.22
CA SER A 58 -11.43 -5.22 0.12
C SER A 58 -12.19 -5.05 1.43
N ILE A 59 -13.46 -4.68 1.34
CA ILE A 59 -14.40 -4.61 2.46
C ILE A 59 -15.13 -5.94 2.52
N ARG A 60 -15.00 -6.64 3.64
CA ARG A 60 -15.80 -7.82 3.92
C ARG A 60 -17.20 -7.40 4.33
N SER A 61 -18.22 -7.97 3.69
CA SER A 61 -19.59 -7.71 4.08
C SER A 61 -20.02 -8.58 5.27
N ASP A 62 -20.52 -7.95 6.33
CA ASP A 62 -21.11 -8.61 7.52
C ASP A 62 -22.54 -9.13 7.30
N VAL A 63 -22.98 -9.22 6.04
CA VAL A 63 -24.27 -9.80 5.68
C VAL A 63 -24.28 -11.32 5.94
N PRO A 64 -25.47 -11.93 6.14
CA PRO A 64 -25.61 -13.38 6.31
C PRO A 64 -24.87 -14.15 5.21
N GLU A 65 -24.35 -15.33 5.57
CA GLU A 65 -23.38 -16.13 4.81
C GLU A 65 -23.74 -16.37 3.33
N LEU A 66 -25.03 -16.33 3.00
CA LEU A 66 -25.56 -16.43 1.62
C LEU A 66 -25.17 -15.27 0.70
N TYR A 67 -24.77 -14.12 1.25
CA TYR A 67 -24.40 -12.89 0.52
C TYR A 67 -22.99 -12.41 0.87
N LYS A 68 -22.22 -13.22 1.61
CA LYS A 68 -20.87 -12.87 2.04
C LYS A 68 -19.97 -12.78 0.80
N GLY A 69 -19.48 -11.57 0.55
CA GLY A 69 -18.60 -11.25 -0.56
C GLY A 69 -17.66 -10.14 -0.15
N ASP A 70 -16.50 -10.12 -0.81
CA ASP A 70 -15.51 -9.08 -0.64
C ASP A 70 -15.73 -8.03 -1.74
N PHE A 71 -15.95 -6.78 -1.32
CA PHE A 71 -16.20 -5.65 -2.21
C PHE A 71 -14.93 -4.78 -2.30
N PRO A 72 -14.52 -4.33 -3.50
CA PRO A 72 -13.39 -3.43 -3.60
C PRO A 72 -13.70 -2.09 -2.92
N ASN A 73 -12.72 -1.55 -2.21
CA ASN A 73 -12.77 -0.17 -1.76
C ASN A 73 -12.46 0.76 -2.94
N LEU A 74 -13.45 1.54 -3.37
CA LEU A 74 -13.32 2.50 -4.46
C LEU A 74 -12.97 3.91 -3.98
N ASP A 75 -12.75 4.09 -2.67
CA ASP A 75 -12.41 5.38 -2.07
C ASP A 75 -10.96 5.42 -1.57
N ILE A 76 -10.35 6.58 -1.71
CA ILE A 76 -9.13 6.98 -1.03
C ILE A 76 -9.55 7.61 0.30
N LEU A 77 -9.16 7.00 1.41
CA LEU A 77 -9.53 7.47 2.74
C LEU A 77 -8.44 8.39 3.27
N LEU A 78 -8.81 9.56 3.77
CA LEU A 78 -7.93 10.51 4.44
C LEU A 78 -8.36 10.66 5.91
N ILE A 79 -7.48 10.30 6.83
CA ILE A 79 -7.73 10.36 8.28
C ILE A 79 -6.85 11.44 8.89
N ASP A 80 -7.48 12.50 9.42
CA ASP A 80 -6.83 13.59 10.12
C ASP A 80 -6.87 13.31 11.63
N LEU A 81 -5.75 12.78 12.17
CA LEU A 81 -5.62 12.41 13.57
C LEU A 81 -5.62 13.63 14.50
N ALA A 82 -5.16 14.78 14.02
CA ALA A 82 -5.12 16.01 14.82
C ALA A 82 -6.51 16.64 14.97
N ARG A 83 -7.29 16.68 13.89
CA ARG A 83 -8.66 17.23 13.90
C ARG A 83 -9.73 16.18 14.21
N LYS A 84 -9.36 14.92 14.37
CA LYS A 84 -10.26 13.79 14.67
C LYS A 84 -11.40 13.69 13.65
N ARG A 85 -11.04 13.62 12.37
CA ARG A 85 -12.00 13.43 11.27
C ARG A 85 -11.44 12.49 10.22
N ALA A 86 -12.33 11.77 9.54
CA ALA A 86 -12.02 11.02 8.34
C ALA A 86 -12.81 11.59 7.15
N SER A 87 -12.28 11.42 5.95
CA SER A 87 -12.92 11.83 4.69
C SER A 87 -12.64 10.76 3.64
N ALA A 88 -13.59 10.51 2.76
CA ALA A 88 -13.47 9.57 1.65
C ALA A 88 -13.54 10.35 0.34
N TYR A 89 -12.63 10.05 -0.57
CA TYR A 89 -12.54 10.64 -1.90
C TYR A 89 -12.57 9.53 -2.92
N THR A 90 -13.47 9.58 -3.89
CA THR A 90 -13.54 8.52 -4.91
C THR A 90 -12.23 8.43 -5.70
N SER A 91 -11.79 7.20 -5.97
CA SER A 91 -10.57 6.91 -6.74
C SER A 91 -10.59 7.50 -8.15
N SER A 92 -11.76 7.86 -8.68
CA SER A 92 -11.93 8.62 -9.94
C SER A 92 -11.34 10.03 -9.92
N ASN A 93 -10.87 10.52 -8.76
CA ASN A 93 -10.00 11.69 -8.68
C ASN A 93 -8.58 11.43 -9.24
N LEU A 94 -8.24 10.15 -9.48
CA LEU A 94 -7.13 9.71 -10.30
C LEU A 94 -7.68 9.32 -11.68
N GLU A 95 -6.90 9.44 -12.75
CA GLU A 95 -7.33 9.03 -14.09
C GLU A 95 -6.64 7.74 -14.55
N GLY A 96 -7.36 6.95 -15.33
CA GLY A 96 -6.85 5.78 -16.04
C GLY A 96 -6.34 4.67 -15.11
N THR A 97 -5.26 4.02 -15.52
CA THR A 97 -4.66 2.85 -14.86
C THR A 97 -4.22 3.11 -13.42
N LEU A 98 -3.97 4.35 -13.04
CA LEU A 98 -3.65 4.72 -11.66
C LEU A 98 -4.87 4.63 -10.75
N ALA A 99 -6.05 5.05 -11.22
CA ALA A 99 -7.30 4.91 -10.47
C ALA A 99 -7.69 3.44 -10.30
N GLU A 100 -7.56 2.67 -11.38
CA GLU A 100 -7.81 1.22 -11.38
C GLU A 100 -6.91 0.51 -10.35
N GLN A 101 -5.60 0.76 -10.39
CA GLN A 101 -4.67 0.20 -9.40
C GLN A 101 -4.99 0.66 -7.97
N ALA A 102 -5.29 1.95 -7.77
CA ALA A 102 -5.57 2.50 -6.44
C ALA A 102 -6.83 1.91 -5.79
N SER A 103 -7.72 1.29 -6.57
CA SER A 103 -8.91 0.57 -6.09
C SER A 103 -8.69 -0.93 -5.86
N SER A 104 -7.47 -1.42 -6.12
CA SER A 104 -7.14 -2.84 -6.04
C SER A 104 -6.93 -3.33 -4.60
N THR A 105 -7.01 -4.64 -4.40
CA THR A 105 -6.71 -5.28 -3.12
C THR A 105 -5.33 -5.93 -3.13
N GLY A 106 -4.68 -5.96 -1.97
CA GLY A 106 -3.40 -6.63 -1.78
C GLY A 106 -2.23 -5.93 -2.47
N MET A 107 -2.28 -4.60 -2.65
CA MET A 107 -1.08 -3.86 -3.06
C MET A 107 0.03 -4.07 -2.04
N ALA A 108 1.22 -4.43 -2.49
CA ALA A 108 2.40 -4.32 -1.66
C ALA A 108 2.77 -2.83 -1.56
N TYR A 109 3.19 -2.36 -0.40
CA TYR A 109 3.50 -0.94 -0.22
C TYR A 109 4.70 -0.71 0.66
N TYR A 110 5.38 0.41 0.44
CA TYR A 110 6.51 0.87 1.23
C TYR A 110 6.51 2.39 1.25
N GLN A 111 6.87 3.00 2.38
CA GLN A 111 7.02 4.43 2.51
C GLN A 111 8.45 4.78 2.93
N GLN A 112 9.03 5.74 2.22
CA GLN A 112 10.31 6.35 2.54
C GLN A 112 10.13 7.86 2.72
N GLY A 113 10.08 8.31 3.98
CA GLY A 113 9.82 9.73 4.26
C GLY A 113 8.50 10.21 3.65
N ASN A 114 8.56 11.15 2.70
CA ASN A 114 7.39 11.72 2.03
C ASN A 114 6.85 10.85 0.87
N THR A 115 7.61 9.86 0.41
CA THR A 115 7.27 9.11 -0.80
C THR A 115 6.64 7.76 -0.44
N LEU A 116 5.45 7.50 -0.95
CA LEU A 116 4.76 6.21 -0.86
C LEU A 116 4.87 5.45 -2.18
N TYR A 117 5.27 4.19 -2.10
CA TYR A 117 5.34 3.25 -3.21
C TYR A 117 4.20 2.25 -3.08
N LEU A 118 3.38 2.14 -4.12
CA LEU A 118 2.32 1.13 -4.25
C LEU A 118 2.68 0.20 -5.40
N LEU A 119 2.82 -1.09 -5.12
CA LEU A 119 3.21 -2.11 -6.09
C LEU A 119 2.09 -3.13 -6.24
N GLY A 120 1.73 -3.38 -7.50
CA GLY A 120 0.85 -4.46 -7.88
C GLY A 120 -0.58 -4.25 -7.41
N GLY A 121 -1.17 -5.31 -6.85
CA GLY A 121 -2.56 -5.38 -6.44
C GLY A 121 -3.45 -6.11 -7.46
N TYR A 122 -4.57 -6.66 -6.99
CA TYR A 122 -5.55 -7.37 -7.81
C TYR A 122 -6.88 -6.61 -7.83
N GLY A 123 -7.42 -6.34 -9.00
CA GLY A 123 -8.66 -5.58 -9.13
C GLY A 123 -9.19 -5.54 -10.56
N TYR A 124 -10.35 -4.92 -10.74
CA TYR A 124 -10.97 -4.76 -12.05
C TYR A 124 -10.25 -3.64 -12.81
N SER A 125 -9.80 -3.93 -14.02
CA SER A 125 -9.33 -2.93 -14.97
C SER A 125 -10.45 -2.64 -15.96
N GLU A 126 -10.94 -1.41 -15.98
CA GLU A 126 -11.89 -0.95 -17.00
C GLU A 126 -11.24 -0.95 -18.39
N SER A 127 -9.96 -0.56 -18.43
CA SER A 127 -9.14 -0.52 -19.64
C SER A 127 -9.02 -1.88 -20.33
N GLU A 128 -8.88 -2.97 -19.54
CA GLU A 128 -8.78 -4.35 -20.03
C GLU A 128 -10.12 -5.10 -20.00
N GLY A 129 -11.16 -4.51 -19.42
CA GLY A 129 -12.49 -5.12 -19.29
C GLY A 129 -12.53 -6.39 -18.42
N GLN A 130 -11.53 -6.60 -17.55
CA GLN A 130 -11.34 -7.84 -16.79
C GLN A 130 -10.65 -7.59 -15.44
N TYR A 131 -10.66 -8.57 -14.54
CA TYR A 131 -9.81 -8.48 -13.35
C TYR A 131 -8.40 -8.91 -13.69
N ILE A 132 -7.41 -8.14 -13.27
CA ILE A 132 -5.99 -8.42 -13.47
C ILE A 132 -5.22 -8.24 -12.17
N THR A 133 -4.02 -8.81 -12.14
CA THR A 133 -2.98 -8.35 -11.21
C THR A 133 -2.23 -7.23 -11.89
N PHE A 134 -2.32 -6.03 -11.33
CA PHE A 134 -1.78 -4.83 -11.95
C PHE A 134 -0.25 -4.90 -12.08
N PRO A 135 0.34 -4.68 -13.26
CA PRO A 135 1.80 -4.73 -13.46
C PRO A 135 2.46 -3.38 -13.11
N TYR A 136 1.95 -2.68 -12.09
CA TYR A 136 2.28 -1.28 -11.87
C TYR A 136 3.03 -1.05 -10.55
N LEU A 137 3.98 -0.12 -10.57
CA LEU A 137 4.50 0.55 -9.39
C LEU A 137 4.17 2.04 -9.48
N ALA A 138 3.33 2.50 -8.56
CA ALA A 138 3.00 3.90 -8.39
C ALA A 138 3.85 4.54 -7.28
N VAL A 139 4.37 5.73 -7.55
CA VAL A 139 5.12 6.58 -6.62
C VAL A 139 4.27 7.82 -6.34
N ILE A 140 3.95 8.06 -5.07
CA ILE A 140 3.07 9.13 -4.61
C ILE A 140 3.83 10.02 -3.63
N GLU A 141 3.89 11.32 -3.91
CA GLU A 141 4.39 12.31 -2.94
C GLU A 141 3.26 12.69 -1.97
N LEU A 142 3.41 12.29 -0.70
CA LEU A 142 2.34 12.31 0.29
C LEU A 142 1.90 13.73 0.66
N ASP A 143 2.84 14.65 0.85
CA ASP A 143 2.55 16.04 1.16
C ASP A 143 1.61 16.69 0.13
N SER A 144 1.97 16.62 -1.15
CA SER A 144 1.20 17.21 -2.24
C SER A 144 -0.12 16.48 -2.46
N ALA A 145 -0.14 15.14 -2.38
CA ALA A 145 -1.36 14.35 -2.48
C ALA A 145 -2.37 14.73 -1.38
N ILE A 146 -1.92 14.85 -0.14
CA ILE A 146 -2.77 15.21 1.00
C ILE A 146 -3.26 16.66 0.87
N GLU A 147 -2.40 17.60 0.50
CA GLU A 147 -2.80 18.99 0.26
C GLU A 147 -3.88 19.10 -0.82
N SER A 148 -3.71 18.37 -1.92
CA SER A 148 -4.66 18.33 -3.02
C SER A 148 -6.00 17.73 -2.61
N LEU A 149 -6.01 16.63 -1.84
CA LEU A 149 -7.25 16.05 -1.30
C LEU A 149 -7.97 17.03 -0.34
N ILE A 150 -7.24 17.68 0.57
CA ILE A 150 -7.81 18.69 1.47
C ILE A 150 -8.43 19.86 0.68
N ALA A 151 -7.80 20.26 -0.42
CA ALA A 151 -8.28 21.30 -1.31
C ALA A 151 -9.40 20.83 -2.27
N GLY A 152 -9.76 19.55 -2.27
CA GLY A 152 -10.77 18.98 -3.18
C GLY A 152 -10.32 18.96 -4.65
N ARG A 153 -9.01 18.82 -4.89
CA ARG A 153 -8.41 18.78 -6.24
C ARG A 153 -7.92 17.37 -6.57
N PRO A 154 -7.92 16.98 -7.86
CA PRO A 154 -7.15 15.83 -8.33
C PRO A 154 -5.67 15.98 -7.98
N PHE A 155 -4.99 14.89 -7.61
CA PHE A 155 -3.55 14.91 -7.26
C PHE A 155 -2.68 14.11 -8.23
N GLN A 156 -3.17 13.88 -9.45
CA GLN A 156 -2.49 13.04 -10.43
C GLN A 156 -1.10 13.55 -10.85
N SER A 157 -0.86 14.87 -10.83
CA SER A 157 0.46 15.45 -11.08
C SER A 157 1.53 14.99 -10.10
N ASP A 158 1.10 14.45 -8.96
CA ASP A 158 1.93 14.08 -7.82
C ASP A 158 2.17 12.57 -7.77
N CYS A 159 1.73 11.87 -8.82
CA CYS A 159 1.83 10.43 -8.96
C CYS A 159 2.57 10.06 -10.24
N TYR A 160 3.46 9.08 -10.13
CA TYR A 160 4.16 8.49 -11.28
C TYR A 160 3.93 7.00 -11.27
N GLN A 161 3.57 6.43 -12.42
CA GLN A 161 3.31 4.99 -12.56
C GLN A 161 4.27 4.39 -13.58
N LEU A 162 5.02 3.40 -13.14
CA LEU A 162 5.82 2.50 -13.96
C LEU A 162 4.98 1.26 -14.29
N CYS A 163 5.05 0.77 -15.53
CA CYS A 163 4.48 -0.50 -15.96
C CYS A 163 5.58 -1.51 -16.26
N ASP A 164 5.55 -2.66 -15.60
CA ASP A 164 6.42 -3.82 -15.84
C ASP A 164 5.75 -5.10 -15.34
N ASP A 165 5.53 -6.08 -16.24
CA ASP A 165 4.81 -7.32 -15.92
C ASP A 165 5.43 -8.11 -14.77
N ARG A 166 6.73 -7.93 -14.50
CA ARG A 166 7.43 -8.61 -13.39
C ARG A 166 6.98 -8.10 -12.01
N LEU A 167 6.27 -6.97 -11.98
CA LEU A 167 5.69 -6.36 -10.77
C LEU A 167 4.23 -6.77 -10.54
N ALA A 168 3.65 -7.58 -11.42
CA ALA A 168 2.29 -8.09 -11.26
C ALA A 168 2.22 -9.10 -10.11
N VAL A 169 1.98 -8.58 -8.90
CA VAL A 169 1.89 -9.33 -7.64
C VAL A 169 0.81 -8.71 -6.78
N PHE A 170 0.04 -9.53 -6.06
CA PHE A 170 -0.80 -9.06 -4.95
C PHE A 170 -0.61 -9.91 -3.70
N GLY A 171 -0.83 -9.32 -2.53
CA GLY A 171 -0.66 -9.98 -1.23
C GLY A 171 0.80 -10.24 -0.83
N GLY A 172 1.77 -9.60 -1.49
CA GLY A 172 3.19 -9.69 -1.16
C GLY A 172 3.61 -8.69 -0.07
N LEU A 173 4.71 -8.99 0.62
CA LEU A 173 5.36 -8.09 1.57
C LEU A 173 6.49 -7.34 0.88
N MET A 174 6.42 -6.00 0.84
CA MET A 174 7.47 -5.16 0.27
C MET A 174 8.18 -4.34 1.33
N ASP A 175 9.50 -4.25 1.27
CA ASP A 175 10.31 -3.33 2.09
C ASP A 175 11.55 -2.88 1.31
N SER A 176 12.32 -1.93 1.84
CA SER A 176 13.54 -1.45 1.20
C SER A 176 14.63 -1.11 2.21
N ASN A 177 15.88 -1.35 1.81
CA ASN A 177 17.07 -0.90 2.52
C ASN A 177 17.57 0.47 2.03
N GLN A 178 16.69 1.27 1.41
CA GLN A 178 16.91 2.59 0.80
C GLN A 178 17.59 2.59 -0.58
N ASP A 179 18.27 1.50 -0.97
CA ASP A 179 18.92 1.36 -2.28
C ASP A 179 18.18 0.34 -3.15
N GLU A 180 17.76 -0.77 -2.56
CA GLU A 180 17.06 -1.87 -3.22
C GLU A 180 15.72 -2.16 -2.53
N PHE A 181 14.74 -2.52 -3.34
CA PHE A 181 13.44 -2.99 -2.91
C PHE A 181 13.45 -4.51 -2.85
N PHE A 182 12.76 -5.03 -1.85
CA PHE A 182 12.59 -6.46 -1.59
C PHE A 182 11.10 -6.73 -1.55
N LEU A 183 10.63 -7.69 -2.35
CA LEU A 183 9.24 -8.14 -2.40
C LEU A 183 9.21 -9.64 -2.16
N LEU A 184 8.58 -10.06 -1.08
CA LEU A 184 8.47 -11.44 -0.66
C LEU A 184 7.06 -11.97 -0.87
N ASN A 185 6.95 -13.20 -1.35
CA ASN A 185 5.72 -13.95 -1.55
C ASN A 185 4.72 -13.21 -2.49
N GLY A 186 3.43 -13.53 -2.32
CA GLY A 186 2.32 -12.94 -3.06
C GLY A 186 1.68 -13.94 -4.02
N LYS A 187 0.86 -13.41 -4.91
CA LYS A 187 0.05 -14.14 -5.86
C LYS A 187 -0.03 -13.39 -7.18
N PHE A 188 -0.38 -14.10 -8.23
CA PHE A 188 -0.78 -13.54 -9.52
C PHE A 188 -2.10 -14.17 -9.94
N ALA A 189 -3.05 -13.37 -10.35
CA ALA A 189 -4.36 -13.81 -10.77
C ALA A 189 -4.97 -12.92 -11.85
N TYR A 190 -5.88 -13.50 -12.62
CA TYR A 190 -6.76 -12.77 -13.53
C TYR A 190 -8.11 -13.46 -13.66
N LYS A 191 -9.15 -12.67 -13.96
CA LYS A 191 -10.50 -13.16 -14.20
C LYS A 191 -11.01 -12.68 -15.55
N LEU A 192 -11.07 -13.59 -16.52
CA LEU A 192 -11.58 -13.32 -17.87
C LEU A 192 -13.11 -13.26 -17.87
N GLN A 193 -13.66 -12.34 -18.67
CA GLN A 193 -15.11 -12.18 -18.87
C GLN A 193 -15.90 -12.16 -17.55
N PRO A 194 -15.56 -11.27 -16.60
CA PRO A 194 -15.98 -11.38 -15.21
C PRO A 194 -17.50 -11.26 -14.98
N PHE A 195 -18.23 -10.71 -15.95
CA PHE A 195 -19.69 -10.52 -15.92
C PHE A 195 -20.45 -11.53 -16.78
N SER A 196 -19.77 -12.55 -17.32
CA SER A 196 -20.40 -13.62 -18.08
C SER A 196 -20.66 -14.85 -17.22
N ASP A 197 -21.61 -15.69 -17.64
CA ASP A 197 -21.86 -17.01 -17.02
C ASP A 197 -20.69 -17.99 -17.17
N HIS A 198 -19.70 -17.66 -18.01
CA HIS A 198 -18.51 -18.48 -18.30
C HIS A 198 -17.22 -17.81 -17.81
N ALA A 199 -17.30 -16.96 -16.78
CA ALA A 199 -16.14 -16.31 -16.21
C ALA A 199 -15.07 -17.33 -15.78
N GLN A 200 -13.82 -17.08 -16.14
CA GLN A 200 -12.69 -17.97 -15.83
C GLN A 200 -11.74 -17.28 -14.87
N TYR A 201 -11.40 -17.96 -13.78
CA TYR A 201 -10.45 -17.48 -12.79
C TYR A 201 -9.18 -18.32 -12.85
N PHE A 202 -8.03 -17.63 -12.91
CA PHE A 202 -6.72 -18.23 -12.82
C PHE A 202 -5.96 -17.56 -11.69
N GLU A 203 -5.30 -18.35 -10.85
CA GLU A 203 -4.44 -17.89 -9.77
C GLU A 203 -3.19 -18.77 -9.72
N ASP A 204 -2.05 -18.13 -9.49
CA ASP A 204 -0.78 -18.76 -9.18
C ASP A 204 -0.22 -18.14 -7.89
N THR A 205 0.27 -19.00 -7.01
CA THR A 205 0.84 -18.61 -5.71
C THR A 205 2.35 -18.52 -5.82
N MET A 206 2.91 -17.41 -5.39
CA MET A 206 4.36 -17.15 -5.43
C MET A 206 4.99 -17.35 -4.04
N GLU A 207 4.49 -18.33 -3.29
CA GLU A 207 4.98 -18.64 -1.95
C GLU A 207 6.44 -19.11 -2.00
N GLY A 208 7.27 -18.62 -1.09
CA GLY A 208 8.70 -18.92 -1.07
C GLY A 208 9.52 -18.15 -2.11
N GLN A 209 8.91 -17.24 -2.87
CA GLN A 209 9.61 -16.42 -3.85
C GLN A 209 9.99 -15.06 -3.25
N ALA A 210 11.23 -14.63 -3.47
CA ALA A 210 11.64 -13.25 -3.24
C ALA A 210 11.99 -12.57 -4.58
N ARG A 211 11.70 -11.28 -4.68
CA ARG A 211 12.11 -10.43 -5.81
C ARG A 211 12.88 -9.25 -5.26
N THR A 212 13.91 -8.85 -5.98
CA THR A 212 14.66 -7.63 -5.67
C THR A 212 14.78 -6.75 -6.89
N PHE A 213 14.81 -5.44 -6.69
CA PHE A 213 14.95 -4.47 -7.77
C PHE A 213 15.35 -3.10 -7.27
N ARG A 214 15.90 -2.28 -8.16
CA ARG A 214 16.17 -0.87 -7.93
C ARG A 214 15.33 -0.01 -8.85
N LEU A 215 15.00 1.19 -8.39
CA LEU A 215 14.38 2.21 -9.22
C LEU A 215 15.46 3.15 -9.78
N LYS A 216 15.43 3.40 -11.08
CA LYS A 216 16.32 4.32 -11.78
C LYS A 216 15.51 5.47 -12.36
N GLY A 217 16.08 6.68 -12.34
CA GLY A 217 15.37 7.88 -12.78
C GLY A 217 14.34 8.37 -11.76
N LYS A 218 13.56 9.38 -12.16
CA LYS A 218 12.48 9.98 -11.38
C LYS A 218 11.37 10.45 -12.29
N GLY A 219 10.18 10.61 -11.72
CA GLY A 219 9.03 11.10 -12.46
C GLY A 219 8.68 10.21 -13.66
N GLN A 220 8.46 10.82 -14.82
CA GLN A 220 8.18 10.08 -16.07
C GLN A 220 9.37 9.24 -16.59
N SER A 221 10.58 9.47 -16.09
CA SER A 221 11.77 8.68 -16.46
C SER A 221 12.02 7.48 -15.54
N LEU A 222 11.09 7.20 -14.62
CA LEU A 222 11.20 6.10 -13.67
C LEU A 222 11.24 4.75 -14.41
N GLN A 223 12.23 3.92 -14.08
CA GLN A 223 12.47 2.63 -14.70
C GLN A 223 12.88 1.58 -13.67
N LEU A 224 12.52 0.33 -13.94
CA LEU A 224 12.97 -0.83 -13.18
C LEU A 224 14.40 -1.22 -13.59
N GLY A 225 15.29 -1.36 -12.62
CA GLY A 225 16.66 -1.82 -12.82
C GLY A 225 17.02 -2.96 -11.89
N GLU A 226 18.03 -3.75 -12.27
CA GLU A 226 18.63 -4.78 -11.40
C GLU A 226 17.61 -5.77 -10.81
N PHE A 227 16.53 -6.04 -11.57
CA PHE A 227 15.49 -6.95 -11.13
C PHE A 227 16.01 -8.40 -11.08
N GLN A 228 15.78 -9.08 -9.95
CA GLN A 228 16.08 -10.50 -9.76
C GLN A 228 14.92 -11.21 -9.08
N THR A 229 14.80 -12.51 -9.37
CA THR A 229 13.87 -13.42 -8.70
C THR A 229 14.66 -14.53 -8.04
N TRP A 230 14.34 -14.79 -6.77
CA TRP A 230 14.93 -15.81 -5.93
C TRP A 230 13.86 -16.85 -5.58
N TYR A 231 14.21 -18.12 -5.76
CA TYR A 231 13.35 -19.28 -5.42
C TYR A 231 13.91 -20.08 -4.25
N ASP A 232 15.14 -19.80 -3.85
CA ASP A 232 15.81 -20.37 -2.69
C ASP A 232 15.95 -19.27 -1.63
N LEU A 233 15.12 -19.36 -0.59
CA LEU A 233 15.09 -18.36 0.48
C LEU A 233 16.29 -18.44 1.42
N GLU A 234 16.94 -19.61 1.55
CA GLU A 234 18.18 -19.73 2.31
C GLU A 234 19.31 -19.02 1.59
N GLY A 235 19.49 -19.31 0.30
CA GLY A 235 20.48 -18.63 -0.55
C GLY A 235 20.23 -17.12 -0.66
N PHE A 236 18.96 -16.70 -0.78
CA PHE A 236 18.58 -15.29 -0.73
C PHE A 236 19.00 -14.62 0.58
N ARG A 237 18.69 -15.25 1.72
CA ARG A 237 19.04 -14.74 3.04
C ARG A 237 20.55 -14.67 3.25
N ASP A 238 21.30 -15.67 2.79
CA ASP A 238 22.76 -15.70 2.89
C ASP A 238 23.41 -14.64 1.99
N HIS A 239 22.84 -14.38 0.80
CA HIS A 239 23.33 -13.36 -0.13
C HIS A 239 23.22 -11.95 0.45
N TYR A 240 22.03 -11.58 0.95
CA TYR A 240 21.78 -10.23 1.44
C TYR A 240 22.19 -10.04 2.90
N GLY A 241 22.08 -11.08 3.73
CA GLY A 241 22.43 -11.08 5.15
C GLY A 241 21.93 -9.82 5.87
N PRO A 242 22.83 -9.00 6.44
CA PRO A 242 22.46 -7.80 7.20
C PRO A 242 21.86 -6.66 6.36
N LEU A 243 21.83 -6.78 5.03
CA LEU A 243 21.21 -5.79 4.13
C LEU A 243 19.71 -6.00 3.97
N LEU A 244 19.16 -7.12 4.47
CA LEU A 244 17.72 -7.35 4.46
C LEU A 244 17.01 -6.39 5.43
N PRO A 245 15.93 -5.73 4.99
CA PRO A 245 15.04 -5.02 5.90
C PRO A 245 14.46 -5.97 6.95
N GLU A 246 14.28 -5.49 8.18
CA GLU A 246 13.85 -6.31 9.33
C GLU A 246 12.55 -7.07 9.05
N ALA A 247 11.57 -6.45 8.38
CA ALA A 247 10.31 -7.11 8.06
C ALA A 247 10.49 -8.29 7.09
N ILE A 248 11.37 -8.12 6.09
CA ILE A 248 11.69 -9.16 5.10
C ILE A 248 12.48 -10.28 5.77
N GLU A 249 13.48 -9.97 6.59
CA GLU A 249 14.27 -10.97 7.32
C GLU A 249 13.37 -11.84 8.19
N LYS A 250 12.49 -11.23 9.00
CA LYS A 250 11.55 -11.96 9.85
C LYS A 250 10.63 -12.88 9.03
N ALA A 251 10.08 -12.37 7.94
CA ALA A 251 9.18 -13.15 7.08
C ALA A 251 9.90 -14.33 6.40
N VAL A 252 11.13 -14.12 5.91
CA VAL A 252 11.97 -15.18 5.34
C VAL A 252 12.30 -16.25 6.38
N GLN A 253 12.73 -15.85 7.59
CA GLN A 253 13.02 -16.80 8.66
C GLN A 253 11.80 -17.63 9.06
N GLN A 254 10.61 -17.01 9.07
CA GLN A 254 9.37 -17.72 9.34
C GLN A 254 9.05 -18.73 8.24
N GLN A 255 9.14 -18.33 6.98
CA GLN A 255 8.87 -19.20 5.83
C GLN A 255 9.84 -20.40 5.77
N ILE A 256 11.14 -20.20 6.01
CA ILE A 256 12.13 -21.29 6.05
C ILE A 256 11.74 -22.32 7.13
N LYS A 257 11.37 -21.86 8.34
CA LYS A 257 10.94 -22.75 9.42
C LYS A 257 9.67 -23.55 9.10
N GLU A 258 8.76 -22.98 8.31
CA GLU A 258 7.53 -23.64 7.88
C GLU A 258 7.79 -24.72 6.83
N LEU A 259 8.81 -24.53 5.99
CA LEU A 259 9.21 -25.52 4.97
C LEU A 259 10.02 -26.69 5.55
N GLU A 260 10.62 -26.53 6.74
CA GLU A 260 11.37 -27.57 7.44
C GLU A 260 10.48 -28.52 8.29
N GLN A 261 9.19 -28.22 8.44
CA GLN A 261 8.21 -28.99 9.24
C GLN A 261 7.36 -29.93 8.37
#